data_AF-A0A5J5KAK9-F1
#
_entry.id   AF-A0A5J5KAK9-F1
#
_cell.length_a   1.000
_cell.length_b   1.000
_cell.length_c   1.000
_cell.angle_alpha   90.00
_cell.angle_beta   90.00
_cell.angle_gamma   90.00
#
_symmetry.space_group_name_H-M   'P 1'
#
loop_
_entity.id
_entity.type
_entity.pdbx_description
1 polymer ?
#
loop_
_entity_poly.entity_id
_entity_poly.type
_entity_poly.pdbx_seq_one_letter_code
_entity_poly.pdbx_strand_id
1 'polypeptide(L)'
;MTPAEVVAGTYRRIRERGDDGVWISLRREADVLRDLDGLDPALPLYGVPFAVKDNVDVAGMPTTAACPAFAYRPECSAPLVDRLVAAGALLVGKTNLDQFATGLSGTRTPYGACESPLVPGLISGGSSSGSAVAVAAGLVPFAIGTDTAGSGRVPAALTGTVGLKPSRGLVPTLGVVPACRSLDCASVFARTVADATAVLRVIAGPHTGDPWSRTPPPRKPGGGPSTRIGVPRTPEFFGDGAAAEAFAAVTERLAGLGHEIVPVDLTPFLAAGRLLYEGPWLAERLAGVGDFAARHARDLHPVTRRVLDSGRSISGEEVFGGLHRLRELRAATEAEWARIDALAVPTVPTTFTLAEMAEDPIGRNTILGHYTTFANLLDLAAVAVPAGLTPAGRPHGVTFLAPAGSDDFLATLGAGFLGEKDPVPGASAGGTVPLAVVGAHRVGQPLHPHLVALGASFAAVARTAPCYRLYDLGDRPGLVREEGGSSVEVELHEIEPAALGELLVTIPAPLGLGTVELSDGRRVRGFLCEAYAVGSARDITGLGSWPAYLAAGRA
;
A
#
# COMPACT_ATOMS: atom_id res chain seq x y z
N MET A 1 27.85 7.68 3.90
CA MET A 1 27.68 6.38 4.58
C MET A 1 27.62 5.32 3.51
N THR A 2 28.47 4.31 3.56
CA THR A 2 28.48 3.19 2.59
C THR A 2 27.47 2.10 3.02
N PRO A 3 27.01 1.22 2.12
CA PRO A 3 26.17 0.09 2.50
C PRO A 3 26.77 -0.80 3.61
N ALA A 4 28.09 -1.02 3.57
CA ALA A 4 28.79 -1.78 4.60
C ALA A 4 28.71 -1.08 5.98
N GLU A 5 28.84 0.24 6.03
CA GLU A 5 28.65 1.03 7.25
C GLU A 5 27.21 0.96 7.77
N VAL A 6 26.22 0.94 6.85
CA VAL A 6 24.80 0.76 7.21
C VAL A 6 24.56 -0.60 7.86
N VAL A 7 25.08 -1.68 7.26
CA VAL A 7 24.98 -3.05 7.82
C VAL A 7 25.64 -3.12 9.19
N ALA A 8 26.88 -2.63 9.32
CA ALA A 8 27.59 -2.62 10.60
C ALA A 8 26.84 -1.81 11.68
N GLY A 9 26.27 -0.67 11.29
CA GLY A 9 25.41 0.15 12.16
C GLY A 9 24.14 -0.59 12.60
N THR A 10 23.50 -1.35 11.72
CA THR A 10 22.35 -2.20 12.04
C THR A 10 22.72 -3.28 13.04
N TYR A 11 23.81 -4.04 12.81
CA TYR A 11 24.24 -5.08 13.75
C TYR A 11 24.71 -4.53 15.10
N ARG A 12 25.32 -3.34 15.13
CA ARG A 12 25.63 -2.64 16.38
C ARG A 12 24.36 -2.32 17.17
N ARG A 13 23.35 -1.71 16.55
CA ARG A 13 22.06 -1.40 17.20
C ARG A 13 21.34 -2.66 17.71
N ILE A 14 21.39 -3.76 16.96
CA ILE A 14 20.83 -5.05 17.39
C ILE A 14 21.56 -5.56 18.65
N ARG A 15 22.90 -5.53 18.67
CA ARG A 15 23.68 -5.93 19.86
C ARG A 15 23.41 -5.04 21.07
N GLU A 16 23.32 -3.73 20.88
CA GLU A 16 23.03 -2.76 21.94
C GLU A 16 21.63 -2.93 22.54
N ARG A 17 20.65 -3.31 21.71
CA ARG A 17 19.29 -3.61 22.17
C ARG A 17 19.21 -4.88 23.02
N GLY A 18 20.03 -5.88 22.70
CA GLY A 18 20.01 -7.18 23.37
C GLY A 18 18.89 -8.09 22.89
N ASP A 19 18.68 -9.19 23.62
CA ASP A 19 17.63 -10.16 23.33
C ASP A 19 16.33 -9.79 24.07
N ASP A 20 15.44 -9.11 23.37
CA ASP A 20 14.11 -8.68 23.83
C ASP A 20 12.97 -9.31 23.01
N GLY A 21 13.25 -10.47 22.40
CA GLY A 21 12.27 -11.23 21.64
C GLY A 21 11.96 -10.69 20.23
N VAL A 22 12.63 -9.64 19.74
CA VAL A 22 12.40 -9.12 18.37
C VAL A 22 12.76 -10.14 17.28
N TRP A 23 13.84 -10.89 17.49
CA TRP A 23 14.42 -11.80 16.49
C TRP A 23 14.25 -13.25 16.93
N ILE A 24 13.76 -14.12 16.02
CA ILE A 24 13.83 -15.58 16.21
C ILE A 24 15.17 -16.09 15.69
N SER A 25 15.64 -15.56 14.56
CA SER A 25 16.98 -15.89 14.04
C SER A 25 17.60 -14.69 13.33
N LEU A 26 18.92 -14.58 13.46
CA LEU A 26 19.74 -13.56 12.80
C LEU A 26 20.73 -14.25 11.88
N ARG A 27 20.99 -13.65 10.72
CA ARG A 27 22.15 -13.99 9.91
C ARG A 27 23.41 -13.44 10.56
N ARG A 28 24.57 -14.03 10.29
CA ARG A 28 25.83 -13.48 10.74
C ARG A 28 26.13 -12.20 9.96
N GLU A 29 26.64 -11.18 10.64
CA GLU A 29 27.03 -9.90 10.04
C GLU A 29 27.96 -10.09 8.83
N ALA A 30 28.94 -10.99 8.94
CA ALA A 30 29.86 -11.31 7.84
C ALA A 30 29.19 -11.95 6.61
N ASP A 31 28.05 -12.64 6.78
CA ASP A 31 27.31 -13.19 5.65
C ASP A 31 26.49 -12.10 4.96
N VAL A 32 25.88 -11.19 5.73
CA VAL A 32 25.14 -10.05 5.17
C VAL A 32 26.07 -9.07 4.45
N LEU A 33 27.29 -8.85 4.97
CA LEU A 33 28.31 -8.06 4.30
C LEU A 33 28.79 -8.71 2.99
N ARG A 34 28.86 -10.05 2.93
CA ARG A 34 29.23 -10.77 1.70
C ARG A 34 28.19 -10.62 0.61
N ASP A 35 26.91 -10.49 0.97
CA ASP A 35 25.84 -10.28 -0.01
C ASP A 35 25.94 -8.91 -0.71
N LEU A 36 26.78 -7.98 -0.24
CA LEU A 36 27.09 -6.74 -0.95
C LEU A 36 28.01 -6.96 -2.16
N ASP A 37 28.77 -8.06 -2.18
CA ASP A 37 29.79 -8.30 -3.19
C ASP A 37 29.14 -8.47 -4.57
N GLY A 38 29.45 -7.56 -5.49
CA GLY A 38 28.94 -7.59 -6.86
C GLY A 38 27.50 -7.09 -7.03
N LEU A 39 26.87 -6.51 -5.99
CA LEU A 39 25.59 -5.83 -6.15
C LEU A 39 25.74 -4.54 -6.99
N ASP A 40 24.83 -4.36 -7.93
CA ASP A 40 24.74 -3.16 -8.75
C ASP A 40 24.22 -1.97 -7.91
N PRO A 41 24.99 -0.87 -7.76
CA PRO A 41 24.55 0.33 -7.06
C PRO A 41 23.30 1.02 -7.64
N ALA A 42 22.90 0.67 -8.87
CA ALA A 42 21.68 1.19 -9.49
C ALA A 42 20.38 0.50 -9.01
N LEU A 43 20.49 -0.59 -8.24
CA LEU A 43 19.32 -1.32 -7.74
C LEU A 43 18.49 -0.48 -6.75
N PRO A 44 17.15 -0.59 -6.78
CA PRO A 44 16.26 0.32 -6.05
C PRO A 44 16.32 0.16 -4.53
N LEU A 45 16.79 -0.98 -4.01
CA LEU A 45 17.02 -1.22 -2.59
C LEU A 45 18.50 -1.55 -2.31
N TYR A 46 19.42 -1.05 -3.14
CA TYR A 46 20.85 -1.34 -3.04
C TYR A 46 21.39 -1.16 -1.61
N GLY A 47 21.81 -2.27 -1.00
CA GLY A 47 22.44 -2.28 0.30
C GLY A 47 21.51 -1.98 1.47
N VAL A 48 20.19 -1.95 1.26
CA VAL A 48 19.21 -1.62 2.30
C VAL A 48 18.95 -2.85 3.17
N PRO A 49 19.28 -2.85 4.48
CA PRO A 49 19.03 -3.99 5.34
C PRO A 49 17.52 -4.14 5.62
N PHE A 50 17.03 -5.37 5.68
CA PHE A 50 15.63 -5.64 5.99
C PHE A 50 15.43 -6.87 6.86
N ALA A 51 14.25 -6.97 7.45
CA ALA A 51 13.82 -8.13 8.22
C ALA A 51 12.56 -8.76 7.63
N VAL A 52 12.36 -10.04 7.86
CA VAL A 52 11.17 -10.75 7.37
C VAL A 52 10.56 -11.55 8.52
N LYS A 53 9.25 -11.54 8.67
CA LYS A 53 8.55 -12.33 9.68
C LYS A 53 8.84 -13.83 9.53
N ASP A 54 9.00 -14.53 10.65
CA ASP A 54 9.36 -15.97 10.65
C ASP A 54 8.19 -16.92 10.27
N ASN A 55 7.24 -16.44 9.50
CA ASN A 55 6.31 -17.27 8.74
C ASN A 55 6.51 -17.14 7.22
N VAL A 56 7.56 -16.45 6.78
CA VAL A 56 7.95 -16.32 5.38
C VAL A 56 9.25 -17.10 5.15
N ASP A 57 9.27 -17.90 4.09
CA ASP A 57 10.40 -18.74 3.74
C ASP A 57 11.57 -17.95 3.18
N VAL A 58 12.75 -18.33 3.64
CA VAL A 58 14.05 -17.83 3.19
C VAL A 58 14.95 -19.04 3.04
N ALA A 59 15.47 -19.27 1.83
CA ALA A 59 16.34 -20.40 1.56
C ALA A 59 17.50 -20.47 2.57
N GLY A 60 17.71 -21.64 3.15
CA GLY A 60 18.81 -21.88 4.11
C GLY A 60 18.59 -21.36 5.53
N MET A 61 17.53 -20.60 5.83
CA MET A 61 17.15 -20.21 7.19
C MET A 61 15.96 -21.03 7.68
N PRO A 62 15.88 -21.42 8.97
CA PRO A 62 14.68 -22.08 9.46
C PRO A 62 13.45 -21.15 9.38
N THR A 63 12.30 -21.72 9.07
CA THR A 63 10.97 -21.11 9.25
C THR A 63 10.28 -21.86 10.39
N THR A 64 9.88 -21.15 11.45
CA THR A 64 9.28 -21.77 12.64
C THR A 64 7.83 -21.37 12.88
N ALA A 65 7.36 -20.26 12.30
CA ALA A 65 6.07 -19.67 12.61
C ALA A 65 5.83 -19.48 14.13
N ALA A 66 6.91 -19.14 14.86
CA ALA A 66 6.96 -19.08 16.32
C ALA A 66 6.55 -20.38 17.04
N CYS A 67 6.82 -21.54 16.43
CA CYS A 67 6.69 -22.86 17.03
C CYS A 67 7.99 -23.66 16.79
N PRO A 68 8.85 -23.84 17.81
CA PRO A 68 10.10 -24.58 17.66
C PRO A 68 9.93 -25.98 17.06
N ALA A 69 8.86 -26.70 17.45
CA ALA A 69 8.57 -28.05 16.94
C ALA A 69 8.09 -28.07 15.48
N PHE A 70 7.64 -26.93 14.93
CA PHE A 70 7.23 -26.79 13.53
C PHE A 70 8.39 -26.50 12.58
N ALA A 71 9.59 -26.22 13.13
CA ALA A 71 10.72 -25.72 12.37
C ALA A 71 11.07 -26.62 11.18
N TYR A 72 11.16 -26.02 10.00
CA TYR A 72 11.72 -26.64 8.78
C TYR A 72 12.68 -25.67 8.10
N ARG A 73 13.51 -26.17 7.18
CA ARG A 73 14.39 -25.36 6.35
C ARG A 73 13.92 -25.43 4.90
N PRO A 74 13.38 -24.33 4.33
CA PRO A 74 12.95 -24.31 2.94
C PRO A 74 14.16 -24.35 1.99
N GLU A 75 13.99 -25.05 0.87
CA GLU A 75 14.99 -25.11 -0.22
C GLU A 75 14.99 -23.83 -1.07
N CYS A 76 13.82 -23.21 -1.22
CA CYS A 76 13.62 -21.96 -1.97
C CYS A 76 13.07 -20.87 -1.04
N SER A 77 13.43 -19.61 -1.31
CA SER A 77 12.79 -18.50 -0.61
C SER A 77 11.38 -18.25 -1.15
N ALA A 78 10.56 -17.53 -0.39
CA ALA A 78 9.32 -16.98 -0.91
C ALA A 78 9.61 -16.00 -2.06
N PRO A 79 8.78 -15.92 -3.12
CA PRO A 79 9.03 -15.02 -4.26
C PRO A 79 9.16 -13.55 -3.86
N LEU A 80 8.48 -13.12 -2.80
CA LEU A 80 8.62 -11.77 -2.26
C LEU A 80 10.04 -11.51 -1.72
N VAL A 81 10.69 -12.51 -1.14
CA VAL A 81 12.05 -12.40 -0.60
C VAL A 81 13.05 -12.38 -1.75
N ASP A 82 12.88 -13.25 -2.75
CA ASP A 82 13.72 -13.27 -3.94
C ASP A 82 13.67 -11.92 -4.68
N ARG A 83 12.49 -11.31 -4.79
CA ARG A 83 12.31 -9.96 -5.36
C ARG A 83 13.07 -8.89 -4.57
N LEU A 84 13.03 -8.93 -3.23
CA LEU A 84 13.77 -7.98 -2.39
C LEU A 84 15.29 -8.12 -2.55
N VAL A 85 15.80 -9.36 -2.52
CA VAL A 85 17.23 -9.63 -2.69
C VAL A 85 17.69 -9.24 -4.10
N ALA A 86 16.91 -9.56 -5.13
CA ALA A 86 17.20 -9.14 -6.51
C ALA A 86 17.17 -7.62 -6.68
N ALA A 87 16.39 -6.90 -5.87
CA ALA A 87 16.37 -5.44 -5.79
C ALA A 87 17.53 -4.86 -4.96
N GLY A 88 18.47 -5.67 -4.48
CA GLY A 88 19.67 -5.26 -3.75
C GLY A 88 19.48 -5.15 -2.23
N ALA A 89 18.32 -5.55 -1.70
CA ALA A 89 18.07 -5.52 -0.25
C ALA A 89 18.80 -6.65 0.48
N LEU A 90 19.26 -6.37 1.69
CA LEU A 90 20.08 -7.29 2.49
C LEU A 90 19.31 -7.87 3.65
N LEU A 91 19.02 -9.17 3.62
CA LEU A 91 18.28 -9.81 4.70
C LEU A 91 19.13 -9.91 5.97
N VAL A 92 18.62 -9.36 7.07
CA VAL A 92 19.26 -9.39 8.40
C VAL A 92 18.82 -10.61 9.22
N GLY A 93 17.53 -10.95 9.21
CA GLY A 93 17.02 -12.03 10.05
C GLY A 93 15.51 -12.25 9.96
N LYS A 94 15.06 -13.29 10.67
CA LYS A 94 13.66 -13.67 10.82
C LYS A 94 13.10 -13.10 12.13
N THR A 95 12.04 -12.31 12.05
CA THR A 95 11.46 -11.63 13.22
C THR A 95 10.38 -12.48 13.89
N ASN A 96 10.21 -12.26 15.19
CA ASN A 96 9.21 -12.94 16.01
C ASN A 96 7.76 -12.57 15.62
N LEU A 97 6.82 -13.41 16.04
CA LEU A 97 5.41 -13.32 15.73
C LEU A 97 4.54 -14.04 16.78
N ASP A 98 3.25 -13.72 16.84
CA ASP A 98 2.27 -14.63 17.47
C ASP A 98 2.27 -15.97 16.70
N GLN A 99 2.30 -17.09 17.43
CA GLN A 99 2.43 -18.43 16.87
C GLN A 99 1.40 -18.71 15.76
N PHE A 100 1.88 -19.21 14.62
CA PHE A 100 1.12 -19.44 13.38
C PHE A 100 0.35 -18.19 12.91
N ALA A 101 0.91 -17.00 13.15
CA ALA A 101 0.27 -15.72 12.87
C ALA A 101 -1.18 -15.62 13.43
N THR A 102 -1.40 -16.21 14.61
CA THR A 102 -2.71 -16.29 15.27
C THR A 102 -2.77 -15.36 16.48
N GLY A 103 -2.91 -14.06 16.23
CA GLY A 103 -3.02 -13.04 17.26
C GLY A 103 -2.85 -11.63 16.73
N LEU A 104 -3.23 -10.67 17.57
CA LEU A 104 -3.07 -9.24 17.37
C LEU A 104 -2.29 -8.58 18.51
N SER A 105 -1.77 -9.36 19.47
CA SER A 105 -1.08 -8.83 20.65
C SER A 105 0.44 -8.87 20.56
N GLY A 106 1.02 -9.86 19.85
CA GLY A 106 2.46 -10.10 19.81
C GLY A 106 2.98 -10.89 21.03
N THR A 107 2.08 -11.43 21.85
CA THR A 107 2.41 -12.10 23.13
C THR A 107 2.29 -13.62 23.09
N ARG A 108 1.75 -14.20 22.00
CA ARG A 108 1.47 -15.64 21.88
C ARG A 108 2.65 -16.39 21.27
N THR A 109 3.82 -16.24 21.86
CA THR A 109 5.08 -16.78 21.33
C THR A 109 5.94 -17.36 22.45
N PRO A 110 6.60 -18.52 22.23
CA PRO A 110 7.56 -19.06 23.19
C PRO A 110 8.92 -18.33 23.15
N TYR A 111 9.14 -17.43 22.18
CA TYR A 111 10.40 -16.70 22.00
C TYR A 111 10.47 -15.37 22.78
N GLY A 112 9.52 -15.14 23.70
CA GLY A 112 9.40 -13.88 24.44
C GLY A 112 8.56 -12.84 23.70
N ALA A 113 7.72 -12.09 24.43
CA ALA A 113 6.86 -11.07 23.84
C ALA A 113 7.62 -9.76 23.63
N CYS A 114 7.55 -9.17 22.43
CA CYS A 114 8.14 -7.87 22.18
C CYS A 114 7.28 -6.76 22.81
N GLU A 115 7.89 -5.85 23.54
CA GLU A 115 7.26 -4.62 24.01
C GLU A 115 7.22 -3.54 22.93
N SER A 116 6.23 -2.65 23.00
CA SER A 116 6.25 -1.44 22.17
C SER A 116 7.42 -0.54 22.58
N PRO A 117 8.25 -0.07 21.63
CA PRO A 117 9.31 0.89 21.93
C PRO A 117 8.77 2.31 22.21
N LEU A 118 7.47 2.58 22.00
CA LEU A 118 6.88 3.89 22.27
C LEU A 118 6.50 4.07 23.74
N VAL A 119 5.95 3.03 24.37
CA VAL A 119 5.45 3.07 25.75
C VAL A 119 5.86 1.77 26.45
N PRO A 120 6.79 1.83 27.43
CA PRO A 120 7.24 0.66 28.18
C PRO A 120 6.09 -0.13 28.82
N GLY A 121 6.19 -1.45 28.84
CA GLY A 121 5.18 -2.37 29.36
C GLY A 121 3.94 -2.53 28.48
N LEU A 122 3.79 -1.76 27.39
CA LEU A 122 2.74 -1.97 26.40
C LEU A 122 3.09 -3.15 25.48
N ILE A 123 2.08 -3.92 25.09
CA ILE A 123 2.26 -4.89 24.01
C ILE A 123 2.70 -4.17 22.72
N SER A 124 3.51 -4.83 21.89
CA SER A 124 3.88 -4.31 20.56
C SER A 124 2.77 -4.43 19.53
N GLY A 125 1.75 -5.26 19.79
CA GLY A 125 0.78 -5.67 18.78
C GLY A 125 1.32 -6.83 17.95
N GLY A 126 0.39 -7.55 17.32
CA GLY A 126 0.70 -8.77 16.58
C GLY A 126 -0.15 -8.96 15.34
N SER A 127 0.02 -10.05 14.60
CA SER A 127 1.02 -11.08 14.84
C SER A 127 2.41 -10.72 14.34
N SER A 128 2.61 -9.63 13.59
CA SER A 128 3.93 -9.24 13.06
C SER A 128 4.72 -8.38 14.06
N SER A 129 4.80 -8.83 15.32
CA SER A 129 5.37 -8.06 16.45
C SER A 129 6.82 -7.67 16.21
N GLY A 130 7.70 -8.65 15.98
CA GLY A 130 9.13 -8.39 15.78
C GLY A 130 9.40 -7.51 14.54
N SER A 131 8.62 -7.65 13.46
CA SER A 131 8.77 -6.84 12.25
C SER A 131 8.52 -5.35 12.54
N ALA A 132 7.42 -5.05 13.24
CA ALA A 132 7.07 -3.68 13.58
C ALA A 132 8.05 -3.06 14.58
N VAL A 133 8.45 -3.82 15.61
CA VAL A 133 9.42 -3.35 16.61
C VAL A 133 10.80 -3.12 15.99
N ALA A 134 11.26 -4.00 15.09
CA ALA A 134 12.54 -3.84 14.41
C ALA A 134 12.62 -2.52 13.61
N VAL A 135 11.53 -2.13 12.96
CA VAL A 135 11.42 -0.85 12.23
C VAL A 135 11.29 0.33 13.19
N ALA A 136 10.41 0.23 14.19
CA ALA A 136 10.15 1.29 15.14
C ALA A 136 11.40 1.68 15.94
N ALA A 137 12.19 0.68 16.32
CA ALA A 137 13.47 0.84 17.01
C ALA A 137 14.64 1.24 16.11
N GLY A 138 14.41 1.39 14.80
CA GLY A 138 15.44 1.73 13.83
C GLY A 138 16.53 0.67 13.68
N LEU A 139 16.22 -0.62 13.92
CA LEU A 139 17.17 -1.71 13.65
C LEU A 139 17.31 -1.94 12.14
N VAL A 140 16.18 -1.90 11.45
CA VAL A 140 16.08 -1.94 9.98
C VAL A 140 15.13 -0.85 9.48
N PRO A 141 15.35 -0.28 8.27
CA PRO A 141 14.46 0.71 7.67
C PRO A 141 13.08 0.16 7.29
N PHE A 142 13.00 -1.12 6.91
CA PHE A 142 11.74 -1.78 6.61
C PHE A 142 11.75 -3.26 7.01
N ALA A 143 10.56 -3.82 7.20
CA ALA A 143 10.37 -5.23 7.47
C ALA A 143 9.10 -5.77 6.82
N ILE A 144 9.12 -7.05 6.45
CA ILE A 144 7.96 -7.76 5.93
C ILE A 144 7.22 -8.45 7.06
N GLY A 145 5.91 -8.22 7.12
CA GLY A 145 4.97 -8.95 7.96
C GLY A 145 3.95 -9.72 7.12
N THR A 146 2.90 -10.19 7.80
CA THR A 146 1.69 -10.70 7.16
C THR A 146 0.46 -10.13 7.83
N ASP A 147 -0.65 -10.06 7.10
CA ASP A 147 -1.93 -9.55 7.59
C ASP A 147 -3.10 -10.34 7.01
N THR A 148 -3.75 -11.12 7.88
CA THR A 148 -5.05 -11.75 7.64
C THR A 148 -6.20 -10.91 8.21
N ALA A 149 -5.98 -10.35 9.40
CA ALA A 149 -7.02 -9.82 10.28
C ALA A 149 -6.62 -8.52 10.99
N GLY A 150 -5.46 -7.96 10.68
CA GLY A 150 -4.88 -6.79 11.35
C GLY A 150 -3.39 -6.87 11.61
N SER A 151 -2.74 -7.99 11.29
CA SER A 151 -1.35 -8.25 11.70
C SER A 151 -0.28 -7.39 11.02
N GLY A 152 -0.63 -6.62 9.99
CA GLY A 152 0.20 -5.58 9.38
C GLY A 152 -0.18 -4.16 9.85
N ARG A 153 -1.27 -4.01 10.59
CA ARG A 153 -1.89 -2.72 10.96
C ARG A 153 -1.85 -2.45 12.45
N VAL A 154 -2.29 -3.42 13.28
CA VAL A 154 -2.27 -3.30 14.75
C VAL A 154 -0.86 -3.04 15.27
N PRO A 155 0.18 -3.81 14.89
CA PRO A 155 1.53 -3.50 15.34
C PRO A 155 1.99 -2.10 14.90
N ALA A 156 1.60 -1.67 13.69
CA ALA A 156 2.01 -0.37 13.15
C ALA A 156 1.54 0.80 14.03
N ALA A 157 0.27 0.74 14.48
CA ALA A 157 -0.27 1.74 15.41
C ALA A 157 0.40 1.68 16.78
N LEU A 158 0.66 0.48 17.30
CA LEU A 158 1.22 0.31 18.64
C LEU A 158 2.71 0.63 18.72
N THR A 159 3.44 0.59 17.60
CA THR A 159 4.87 0.90 17.52
C THR A 159 5.19 2.22 16.80
N GLY A 160 4.19 2.93 16.29
CA GLY A 160 4.37 4.23 15.62
C GLY A 160 5.04 4.14 14.26
N THR A 161 4.79 3.06 13.52
CA THR A 161 5.31 2.84 12.16
C THR A 161 4.18 2.92 11.14
N VAL A 162 4.54 3.00 9.86
CA VAL A 162 3.59 2.75 8.77
C VAL A 162 3.41 1.26 8.57
N GLY A 163 2.17 0.83 8.37
CA GLY A 163 1.81 -0.55 8.05
C GLY A 163 0.98 -0.61 6.76
N LEU A 164 1.60 -1.03 5.66
CA LEU A 164 0.93 -1.16 4.37
C LEU A 164 0.42 -2.60 4.20
N LYS A 165 -0.90 -2.75 4.06
CA LYS A 165 -1.58 -4.01 3.75
C LYS A 165 -2.11 -3.95 2.31
N PRO A 166 -1.41 -4.55 1.34
CA PRO A 166 -1.77 -4.45 -0.06
C PRO A 166 -3.11 -5.13 -0.35
N SER A 167 -3.67 -4.82 -1.51
CA SER A 167 -4.74 -5.57 -2.13
C SER A 167 -4.42 -7.06 -2.11
N ARG A 168 -5.39 -7.88 -1.69
CA ARG A 168 -5.20 -9.33 -1.58
C ARG A 168 -4.79 -9.93 -2.92
N GLY A 169 -3.72 -10.71 -2.93
CA GLY A 169 -3.16 -11.35 -4.13
C GLY A 169 -2.23 -10.48 -4.98
N LEU A 170 -2.07 -9.17 -4.68
CA LEU A 170 -1.10 -8.30 -5.36
C LEU A 170 0.35 -8.75 -5.13
N VAL A 171 0.63 -9.21 -3.92
CA VAL A 171 1.90 -9.86 -3.54
C VAL A 171 1.63 -11.35 -3.38
N PRO A 172 2.41 -12.24 -4.01
CA PRO A 172 2.24 -13.67 -3.85
C PRO A 172 2.53 -14.12 -2.41
N THR A 173 1.77 -15.10 -1.95
CA THR A 173 1.86 -15.74 -0.63
C THR A 173 2.52 -17.13 -0.69
N LEU A 174 3.04 -17.53 -1.85
CA LEU A 174 3.88 -18.73 -1.97
C LEU A 174 5.10 -18.62 -1.05
N GLY A 175 5.40 -19.68 -0.29
CA GLY A 175 6.45 -19.66 0.73
C GLY A 175 6.06 -18.91 2.01
N VAL A 176 4.78 -18.57 2.21
CA VAL A 176 4.27 -18.08 3.49
C VAL A 176 3.50 -19.19 4.18
N VAL A 177 3.84 -19.49 5.45
CA VAL A 177 3.07 -20.43 6.29
C VAL A 177 1.67 -19.84 6.50
N PRO A 178 0.61 -20.50 6.03
CA PRO A 178 -0.72 -19.90 5.96
C PRO A 178 -1.38 -19.78 7.34
N ALA A 179 -2.01 -18.63 7.58
CA ALA A 179 -2.87 -18.38 8.73
C ALA A 179 -4.35 -18.48 8.37
N CYS A 180 -4.76 -17.93 7.23
CA CYS A 180 -5.99 -18.26 6.51
C CYS A 180 -5.69 -18.05 5.02
N ARG A 181 -5.35 -19.13 4.30
CA ARG A 181 -4.72 -19.04 2.97
C ARG A 181 -5.49 -18.16 1.98
N SER A 182 -6.81 -18.24 1.98
CA SER A 182 -7.68 -17.45 1.10
C SER A 182 -7.70 -15.96 1.44
N LEU A 183 -7.25 -15.55 2.62
CA LEU A 183 -7.32 -14.17 3.12
C LEU A 183 -5.94 -13.54 3.34
N ASP A 184 -4.87 -14.34 3.34
CA ASP A 184 -3.55 -13.87 3.73
C ASP A 184 -2.98 -12.85 2.73
N CYS A 185 -2.34 -11.83 3.28
CA CYS A 185 -1.55 -10.84 2.54
C CYS A 185 -0.17 -10.74 3.20
N ALA A 186 0.90 -10.65 2.41
CA ALA A 186 2.13 -10.05 2.93
C ALA A 186 1.86 -8.56 3.26
N SER A 187 2.56 -8.01 4.25
CA SER A 187 2.45 -6.59 4.63
C SER A 187 3.83 -5.97 4.76
N VAL A 188 3.92 -4.64 4.65
CA VAL A 188 5.18 -3.91 4.77
C VAL A 188 5.11 -2.95 5.96
N PHE A 189 6.12 -3.01 6.81
CA PHE A 189 6.38 -2.01 7.84
C PHE A 189 7.53 -1.10 7.41
N ALA A 190 7.36 0.21 7.54
CA ALA A 190 8.42 1.20 7.31
C ALA A 190 8.20 2.43 8.19
N ARG A 191 9.13 3.40 8.13
CA ARG A 191 9.00 4.68 8.85
C ARG A 191 8.16 5.72 8.10
N THR A 192 8.09 5.61 6.79
CA THR A 192 7.33 6.49 5.90
C THR A 192 6.45 5.66 4.97
N VAL A 193 5.41 6.29 4.44
CA VAL A 193 4.54 5.70 3.42
C VAL A 193 5.27 5.58 2.10
N ALA A 194 6.15 6.54 1.78
CA ALA A 194 7.03 6.46 0.61
C ALA A 194 7.91 5.19 0.63
N ASP A 195 8.58 4.89 1.74
CA ASP A 195 9.42 3.69 1.87
C ASP A 195 8.60 2.41 1.80
N ALA A 196 7.45 2.35 2.50
CA ALA A 196 6.57 1.20 2.46
C ALA A 196 6.06 0.92 1.03
N THR A 197 5.78 1.98 0.27
CA THR A 197 5.32 1.89 -1.12
C THR A 197 6.44 1.48 -2.07
N ALA A 198 7.65 1.99 -1.88
CA ALA A 198 8.83 1.57 -2.64
C ALA A 198 9.08 0.06 -2.49
N VAL A 199 9.01 -0.45 -1.27
CA VAL A 199 9.14 -1.87 -0.97
C VAL A 199 7.99 -2.68 -1.57
N LEU A 200 6.75 -2.21 -1.43
CA LEU A 200 5.59 -2.88 -2.01
C LEU A 200 5.75 -3.09 -3.52
N ARG A 201 6.25 -2.09 -4.25
CA ARG A 201 6.46 -2.18 -5.70
C ARG A 201 7.47 -3.23 -6.10
N VAL A 202 8.52 -3.40 -5.31
CA VAL A 202 9.52 -4.45 -5.54
C VAL A 202 8.89 -5.83 -5.39
N ILE A 203 8.04 -6.03 -4.37
CA ILE A 203 7.49 -7.35 -4.07
C ILE A 203 6.17 -7.66 -4.78
N ALA A 204 5.48 -6.66 -5.33
CA ALA A 204 4.21 -6.80 -6.03
C ALA A 204 4.39 -7.46 -7.41
N GLY A 205 3.32 -8.06 -7.91
CA GLY A 205 3.24 -8.60 -9.25
C GLY A 205 2.91 -10.08 -9.27
N PRO A 206 2.28 -10.55 -10.38
CA PRO A 206 1.77 -11.91 -10.48
C PRO A 206 2.88 -12.95 -10.31
N HIS A 207 2.51 -14.13 -9.79
CA HIS A 207 3.40 -15.29 -9.74
C HIS A 207 2.63 -16.55 -10.13
N THR A 208 3.07 -17.22 -11.19
CA THR A 208 2.35 -18.37 -11.79
C THR A 208 2.19 -19.55 -10.85
N GLY A 209 3.12 -19.74 -9.91
CA GLY A 209 3.06 -20.79 -8.89
C GLY A 209 2.14 -20.50 -7.70
N ASP A 210 1.54 -19.31 -7.61
CA ASP A 210 0.63 -18.96 -6.51
C ASP A 210 -0.82 -18.80 -7.02
N PRO A 211 -1.74 -19.73 -6.66
CA PRO A 211 -3.14 -19.66 -7.10
C PRO A 211 -3.93 -18.49 -6.50
N TRP A 212 -3.41 -17.82 -5.45
CA TRP A 212 -4.03 -16.64 -4.86
C TRP A 212 -3.48 -15.33 -5.41
N SER A 213 -2.44 -15.40 -6.26
CA SER A 213 -1.89 -14.24 -6.93
C SER A 213 -2.87 -13.74 -8.00
N ARG A 214 -3.06 -12.42 -8.05
CA ARG A 214 -3.88 -11.76 -9.07
C ARG A 214 -3.37 -10.34 -9.29
N THR A 215 -3.78 -9.73 -10.39
CA THR A 215 -3.62 -8.29 -10.64
C THR A 215 -4.94 -7.61 -10.32
N PRO A 216 -5.09 -6.96 -9.14
CA PRO A 216 -6.28 -6.18 -8.85
C PRO A 216 -6.44 -5.07 -9.89
N PRO A 217 -7.65 -4.83 -10.42
CA PRO A 217 -7.86 -3.75 -11.37
C PRO A 217 -7.56 -2.41 -10.66
N PRO A 218 -6.81 -1.49 -11.29
CA PRO A 218 -6.53 -0.20 -10.67
C PRO A 218 -7.84 0.54 -10.39
N ARG A 219 -7.95 1.14 -9.21
CA ARG A 219 -9.14 1.89 -8.79
C ARG A 219 -8.75 3.31 -8.45
N LYS A 220 -9.20 4.27 -9.27
CA LYS A 220 -9.06 5.70 -9.02
C LYS A 220 -10.13 6.15 -8.01
N PRO A 221 -9.82 7.09 -7.10
CA PRO A 221 -10.84 7.76 -6.31
C PRO A 221 -11.80 8.53 -7.23
N GLY A 222 -12.98 8.91 -6.73
CA GLY A 222 -13.89 9.78 -7.48
C GLY A 222 -13.18 11.08 -7.91
N GLY A 223 -13.36 11.48 -9.17
CA GLY A 223 -12.72 12.66 -9.77
C GLY A 223 -13.25 14.02 -9.28
N GLY A 224 -13.75 14.08 -8.04
CA GLY A 224 -14.21 15.31 -7.40
C GLY A 224 -13.04 16.19 -6.95
N PRO A 225 -13.29 17.48 -6.63
CA PRO A 225 -12.26 18.41 -6.17
C PRO A 225 -11.71 18.07 -4.78
N SER A 226 -12.42 17.24 -4.00
CA SER A 226 -12.03 16.74 -2.69
C SER A 226 -12.27 15.23 -2.58
N THR A 227 -11.43 14.54 -1.82
CA THR A 227 -11.63 13.12 -1.48
C THR A 227 -12.69 12.99 -0.40
N ARG A 228 -13.68 12.10 -0.61
CA ARG A 228 -14.71 11.77 0.40
C ARG A 228 -14.19 10.66 1.30
N ILE A 229 -13.98 10.98 2.57
CA ILE A 229 -13.47 10.04 3.57
C ILE A 229 -14.62 9.65 4.50
N GLY A 230 -15.01 8.40 4.42
CA GLY A 230 -15.91 7.76 5.37
C GLY A 230 -15.29 7.68 6.75
N VAL A 231 -16.03 8.04 7.79
CA VAL A 231 -15.67 7.79 9.19
C VAL A 231 -16.81 7.08 9.91
N PRO A 232 -16.55 6.22 10.92
CA PRO A 232 -17.61 5.59 11.68
C PRO A 232 -18.58 6.63 12.24
N ARG A 233 -19.89 6.47 11.99
CA ARG A 233 -20.92 7.32 12.59
C ARG A 233 -20.91 7.21 14.13
N THR A 234 -20.69 6.00 14.62
CA THR A 234 -20.66 5.69 16.05
C THR A 234 -19.41 4.83 16.32
N PRO A 235 -18.23 5.45 16.50
CA PRO A 235 -17.02 4.70 16.82
C PRO A 235 -17.08 4.13 18.25
N GLU A 236 -16.46 2.97 18.46
CA GLU A 236 -16.43 2.20 19.70
C GLU A 236 -14.98 2.16 20.22
N PHE A 237 -14.80 2.50 21.48
CA PHE A 237 -13.50 2.60 22.16
C PHE A 237 -13.45 1.79 23.46
N PHE A 238 -14.49 1.00 23.75
CA PHE A 238 -14.58 0.10 24.92
C PHE A 238 -14.32 0.82 26.25
N GLY A 239 -14.81 2.06 26.36
CA GLY A 239 -14.63 2.91 27.54
C GLY A 239 -13.36 3.78 27.54
N ASP A 240 -12.51 3.69 26.52
CA ASP A 240 -11.31 4.53 26.40
C ASP A 240 -11.64 5.91 25.81
N GLY A 241 -11.97 6.85 26.69
CA GLY A 241 -12.27 8.24 26.31
C GLY A 241 -11.08 8.97 25.66
N ALA A 242 -9.85 8.63 26.02
CA ALA A 242 -8.66 9.28 25.45
C ALA A 242 -8.41 8.83 24.01
N ALA A 243 -8.68 7.55 23.69
CA ALA A 243 -8.66 7.07 22.31
C ALA A 243 -9.77 7.70 21.46
N ALA A 244 -10.96 7.91 22.04
CA ALA A 244 -12.07 8.58 21.37
C ALA A 244 -11.73 10.04 21.02
N GLU A 245 -11.17 10.79 21.96
CA GLU A 245 -10.70 12.17 21.75
C GLU A 245 -9.60 12.23 20.67
N ALA A 246 -8.62 11.31 20.72
CA ALA A 246 -7.56 11.26 19.71
C ALA A 246 -8.10 11.02 18.29
N PHE A 247 -9.09 10.14 18.14
CA PHE A 247 -9.69 9.89 16.82
C PHE A 247 -10.57 11.06 16.33
N ALA A 248 -11.22 11.78 17.23
CA ALA A 248 -11.93 13.01 16.86
C ALA A 248 -10.96 14.04 16.26
N ALA A 249 -9.77 14.22 16.86
CA ALA A 249 -8.73 15.09 16.34
C ALA A 249 -8.19 14.63 14.96
N VAL A 250 -8.11 13.31 14.71
CA VAL A 250 -7.79 12.78 13.38
C VAL A 250 -8.83 13.22 12.35
N THR A 251 -10.11 13.13 12.69
CA THR A 251 -11.22 13.51 11.81
C THR A 251 -11.19 15.01 11.48
N GLU A 252 -10.93 15.86 12.49
CA GLU A 252 -10.75 17.29 12.30
C GLU A 252 -9.56 17.62 11.40
N ARG A 253 -8.43 16.92 11.60
CA ARG A 253 -7.24 17.09 10.74
C ARG A 253 -7.53 16.73 9.30
N LEU A 254 -8.24 15.64 9.03
CA LEU A 254 -8.61 15.23 7.68
C LEU A 254 -9.50 16.28 7.00
N ALA A 255 -10.47 16.85 7.72
CA ALA A 255 -11.27 17.97 7.22
C ALA A 255 -10.40 19.22 6.94
N GLY A 256 -9.45 19.54 7.83
CA GLY A 256 -8.50 20.63 7.65
C GLY A 256 -7.56 20.46 6.46
N LEU A 257 -7.30 19.22 6.02
CA LEU A 257 -6.56 18.89 4.80
C LEU A 257 -7.41 19.01 3.52
N GLY A 258 -8.68 19.42 3.63
CA GLY A 258 -9.58 19.64 2.49
C GLY A 258 -10.38 18.40 2.06
N HIS A 259 -10.39 17.34 2.86
CA HIS A 259 -11.22 16.16 2.59
C HIS A 259 -12.66 16.36 3.07
N GLU A 260 -13.63 15.78 2.36
CA GLU A 260 -15.02 15.73 2.78
C GLU A 260 -15.22 14.57 3.75
N ILE A 261 -15.63 14.83 4.99
CA ILE A 261 -15.89 13.80 5.99
C ILE A 261 -17.33 13.31 5.91
N VAL A 262 -17.50 12.01 5.66
CA VAL A 262 -18.81 11.38 5.46
C VAL A 262 -19.08 10.36 6.59
N PRO A 263 -20.15 10.52 7.39
CA PRO A 263 -20.51 9.52 8.40
C PRO A 263 -21.05 8.23 7.74
N VAL A 264 -20.43 7.10 8.10
CA VAL A 264 -20.69 5.75 7.55
C VAL A 264 -21.27 4.82 8.63
N ASP A 265 -22.26 4.00 8.25
CA ASP A 265 -22.67 2.86 9.08
C ASP A 265 -21.70 1.68 8.92
N LEU A 266 -20.96 1.36 9.98
CA LEU A 266 -20.04 0.23 9.99
C LEU A 266 -20.69 -1.11 10.32
N THR A 267 -21.99 -1.16 10.60
CA THR A 267 -22.69 -2.41 10.95
C THR A 267 -22.42 -3.57 9.99
N PRO A 268 -22.56 -3.43 8.64
CA PRO A 268 -22.26 -4.52 7.72
C PRO A 268 -20.76 -4.87 7.66
N PHE A 269 -19.87 -3.89 7.83
CA PHE A 269 -18.42 -4.12 7.88
C PHE A 269 -18.04 -4.94 9.10
N LEU A 270 -18.48 -4.53 10.29
CA LEU A 270 -18.21 -5.22 11.55
C LEU A 270 -18.85 -6.61 11.57
N ALA A 271 -20.04 -6.78 10.98
CA ALA A 271 -20.66 -8.08 10.81
C ALA A 271 -19.83 -9.00 9.91
N ALA A 272 -19.24 -8.48 8.83
CA ALA A 272 -18.32 -9.27 8.02
C ALA A 272 -17.07 -9.65 8.81
N GLY A 273 -16.48 -8.72 9.56
CA GLY A 273 -15.32 -8.99 10.41
C GLY A 273 -15.54 -10.09 11.45
N ARG A 274 -16.73 -10.13 12.07
CA ARG A 274 -17.11 -11.18 13.04
C ARG A 274 -17.08 -12.59 12.44
N LEU A 275 -17.43 -12.75 11.16
CA LEU A 275 -17.38 -14.06 10.48
C LEU A 275 -15.98 -14.70 10.50
N LEU A 276 -14.92 -13.93 10.69
CA LEU A 276 -13.57 -14.48 10.76
C LEU A 276 -13.37 -15.41 11.96
N TYR A 277 -14.01 -15.12 13.09
CA TYR A 277 -13.87 -15.87 14.34
C TYR A 277 -15.19 -16.52 14.82
N GLU A 278 -16.34 -16.04 14.35
CA GLU A 278 -17.67 -16.64 14.61
C GLU A 278 -18.15 -17.50 13.43
N GLY A 279 -17.42 -17.50 12.32
CA GLY A 279 -17.77 -18.21 11.09
C GLY A 279 -16.71 -19.22 10.66
N PRO A 280 -16.78 -19.69 9.40
CA PRO A 280 -16.07 -20.89 8.97
C PRO A 280 -14.56 -20.74 8.77
N TRP A 281 -14.00 -19.53 8.81
CA TRP A 281 -12.57 -19.28 8.52
C TRP A 281 -11.62 -19.83 9.59
N LEU A 282 -12.13 -20.16 10.79
CA LEU A 282 -11.38 -20.95 11.77
C LEU A 282 -11.01 -22.34 11.24
N ALA A 283 -11.86 -22.94 10.39
CA ALA A 283 -11.56 -24.22 9.73
C ALA A 283 -10.42 -24.07 8.73
N GLU A 284 -10.36 -22.96 7.98
CA GLU A 284 -9.25 -22.68 7.06
C GLU A 284 -7.93 -22.48 7.81
N ARG A 285 -7.97 -21.80 8.96
CA ARG A 285 -6.80 -21.66 9.84
C ARG A 285 -6.30 -23.02 10.30
N LEU A 286 -7.22 -23.89 10.73
CA LEU A 286 -6.87 -25.26 11.08
C LEU A 286 -6.34 -26.03 9.88
N ALA A 287 -6.91 -25.88 8.68
CA ALA A 287 -6.46 -26.60 7.48
C ALA A 287 -4.99 -26.33 7.12
N GLY A 288 -4.47 -25.14 7.44
CA GLY A 288 -3.07 -24.78 7.19
C GLY A 288 -2.05 -25.56 8.05
N VAL A 289 -2.43 -25.95 9.28
CA VAL A 289 -1.50 -26.53 10.27
C VAL A 289 -2.08 -27.73 11.04
N GLY A 290 -3.23 -28.26 10.62
CA GLY A 290 -4.08 -29.15 11.44
C GLY A 290 -3.45 -30.50 11.75
N ASP A 291 -2.81 -31.13 10.76
CA ASP A 291 -2.10 -32.39 10.93
C ASP A 291 -0.91 -32.27 11.90
N PHE A 292 -0.23 -31.12 11.87
CA PHE A 292 0.82 -30.81 12.82
C PHE A 292 0.22 -30.56 14.20
N ALA A 293 -0.77 -29.68 14.31
CA ALA A 293 -1.42 -29.31 15.57
C ALA A 293 -2.02 -30.52 16.31
N ALA A 294 -2.54 -31.51 15.57
CA ALA A 294 -3.05 -32.76 16.15
C ALA A 294 -1.95 -33.62 16.79
N ARG A 295 -0.77 -33.70 16.16
CA ARG A 295 0.37 -34.50 16.64
C ARG A 295 1.20 -33.78 17.71
N HIS A 296 1.21 -32.45 17.69
CA HIS A 296 2.08 -31.59 18.48
C HIS A 296 1.30 -30.68 19.44
N ALA A 297 0.15 -31.12 19.94
CA ALA A 297 -0.75 -30.29 20.75
C ALA A 297 -0.12 -29.72 22.04
N ARG A 298 0.97 -30.31 22.54
CA ARG A 298 1.73 -29.82 23.70
C ARG A 298 2.76 -28.74 23.34
N ASP A 299 3.16 -28.65 22.07
CA ASP A 299 4.14 -27.69 21.55
C ASP A 299 3.48 -26.37 21.10
N LEU A 300 2.15 -26.32 21.14
CA LEU A 300 1.35 -25.15 20.80
C LEU A 300 1.22 -24.20 22.00
N HIS A 301 1.30 -22.91 21.73
CA HIS A 301 0.94 -21.88 22.70
C HIS A 301 -0.52 -22.09 23.14
N PRO A 302 -0.84 -22.08 24.45
CA PRO A 302 -2.17 -22.49 24.95
C PRO A 302 -3.34 -21.74 24.31
N VAL A 303 -3.19 -20.43 24.11
CA VAL A 303 -4.23 -19.59 23.46
C VAL A 303 -4.35 -19.92 21.98
N THR A 304 -3.23 -20.12 21.28
CA THR A 304 -3.22 -20.46 19.85
C THR A 304 -3.87 -21.82 19.62
N ARG A 305 -3.56 -22.80 20.46
CA ARG A 305 -4.21 -24.11 20.45
C ARG A 305 -5.73 -23.99 20.61
N ARG A 306 -6.21 -23.22 21.60
CA ARG A 306 -7.65 -23.05 21.83
C ARG A 306 -8.36 -22.45 20.61
N VAL A 307 -7.73 -21.49 19.94
CA VAL A 307 -8.26 -20.93 18.68
C VAL A 307 -8.25 -21.96 17.56
N LEU A 308 -7.18 -22.73 17.37
CA LEU A 308 -7.12 -23.78 16.35
C LEU A 308 -8.16 -24.89 16.59
N ASP A 309 -8.32 -25.33 17.83
CA ASP A 309 -9.26 -26.39 18.20
C ASP A 309 -10.72 -25.97 17.94
N SER A 310 -11.05 -24.67 18.00
CA SER A 310 -12.38 -24.17 17.62
C SER A 310 -12.73 -24.36 16.14
N GLY A 311 -11.73 -24.55 15.27
CA GLY A 311 -11.95 -24.85 13.85
C GLY A 311 -12.40 -26.28 13.57
N ARG A 312 -12.26 -27.21 14.53
CA ARG A 312 -12.51 -28.65 14.33
C ARG A 312 -13.97 -29.03 14.17
N SER A 313 -14.88 -28.24 14.76
CA SER A 313 -16.32 -28.54 14.78
C SER A 313 -17.09 -27.97 13.58
N ILE A 314 -16.41 -27.24 12.69
CA ILE A 314 -17.06 -26.53 11.57
C ILE A 314 -17.38 -27.52 10.45
N SER A 315 -18.67 -27.62 10.14
CA SER A 315 -19.24 -28.46 9.09
C SER A 315 -19.16 -27.81 7.70
N GLY A 316 -19.35 -28.62 6.66
CA GLY A 316 -19.45 -28.11 5.29
C GLY A 316 -20.63 -27.16 5.09
N GLU A 317 -21.75 -27.38 5.78
CA GLU A 317 -22.91 -26.49 5.75
C GLU A 317 -22.57 -25.10 6.32
N GLU A 318 -21.88 -25.05 7.46
CA GLU A 318 -21.42 -23.79 8.06
C GLU A 318 -20.43 -23.05 7.15
N VAL A 319 -19.59 -23.78 6.41
CA VAL A 319 -18.69 -23.19 5.39
C VAL A 319 -19.48 -22.49 4.30
N PHE A 320 -20.40 -23.18 3.63
CA PHE A 320 -21.18 -22.57 2.55
C PHE A 320 -22.12 -21.47 3.07
N GLY A 321 -22.72 -21.65 4.25
CA GLY A 321 -23.53 -20.63 4.92
C GLY A 321 -22.74 -19.36 5.21
N GLY A 322 -21.52 -19.47 5.74
CA GLY A 322 -20.64 -18.32 5.99
C GLY A 322 -20.21 -17.60 4.71
N LEU A 323 -19.95 -18.35 3.62
CA LEU A 323 -19.63 -17.76 2.31
C LEU A 323 -20.81 -16.97 1.72
N HIS A 324 -22.04 -17.51 1.79
CA HIS A 324 -23.24 -16.80 1.37
C HIS A 324 -23.46 -15.55 2.22
N ARG A 325 -23.32 -15.66 3.54
CA ARG A 325 -23.46 -14.53 4.46
C ARG A 325 -22.44 -13.44 4.17
N LEU A 326 -21.19 -13.79 3.89
CA LEU A 326 -20.16 -12.82 3.50
C LEU A 326 -20.54 -12.11 2.19
N ARG A 327 -21.14 -12.82 1.22
CA ARG A 327 -21.57 -12.23 -0.05
C ARG A 327 -22.70 -11.20 0.16
N GLU A 328 -23.67 -11.51 1.01
CA GLU A 328 -24.74 -10.57 1.40
C GLU A 328 -24.17 -9.32 2.09
N LEU A 329 -23.26 -9.52 3.06
CA LEU A 329 -22.66 -8.42 3.80
C LEU A 329 -21.82 -7.53 2.88
N ARG A 330 -21.08 -8.11 1.94
CA ARG A 330 -20.35 -7.34 0.91
C ARG A 330 -21.31 -6.47 0.10
N ALA A 331 -22.42 -7.04 -0.39
CA ALA A 331 -23.43 -6.27 -1.11
C ALA A 331 -24.01 -5.12 -0.26
N ALA A 332 -24.22 -5.36 1.04
CA ALA A 332 -24.69 -4.33 1.96
C ALA A 332 -23.69 -3.18 2.16
N THR A 333 -22.37 -3.43 2.04
CA THR A 333 -21.36 -2.36 2.11
C THR A 333 -21.32 -1.45 0.87
N GLU A 334 -21.84 -1.89 -0.28
CA GLU A 334 -21.78 -1.12 -1.54
C GLU A 334 -22.50 0.24 -1.43
N ALA A 335 -23.57 0.31 -0.64
CA ALA A 335 -24.31 1.55 -0.40
C ALA A 335 -23.44 2.63 0.27
N GLU A 336 -22.53 2.22 1.16
CA GLU A 336 -21.58 3.12 1.81
C GLU A 336 -20.42 3.46 0.87
N TRP A 337 -19.89 2.48 0.13
CA TRP A 337 -18.84 2.71 -0.86
C TRP A 337 -19.26 3.63 -2.02
N ALA A 338 -20.55 3.71 -2.36
CA ALA A 338 -21.03 4.66 -3.34
C ALA A 338 -20.84 6.14 -2.90
N ARG A 339 -20.72 6.37 -1.59
CA ARG A 339 -20.70 7.70 -0.99
C ARG A 339 -19.29 8.18 -0.61
N ILE A 340 -18.32 7.27 -0.57
CA ILE A 340 -16.97 7.54 -0.08
C ILE A 340 -15.91 7.00 -1.04
N ASP A 341 -14.73 7.60 -1.02
CA ASP A 341 -13.58 7.15 -1.81
C ASP A 341 -12.62 6.32 -0.95
N ALA A 342 -12.54 6.62 0.35
CA ALA A 342 -11.81 5.86 1.36
C ALA A 342 -12.61 5.80 2.67
N LEU A 343 -12.30 4.83 3.52
CA LEU A 343 -12.78 4.72 4.90
C LEU A 343 -11.60 4.95 5.85
N ALA A 344 -11.71 5.87 6.81
CA ALA A 344 -10.77 6.07 7.88
C ALA A 344 -11.35 5.56 9.21
N VAL A 345 -10.64 4.64 9.86
CA VAL A 345 -11.02 4.06 11.16
C VAL A 345 -9.87 4.17 12.16
N PRO A 346 -10.13 4.17 13.48
CA PRO A 346 -9.08 3.90 14.46
C PRO A 346 -8.41 2.58 14.10
N THR A 347 -7.08 2.53 14.12
CA THR A 347 -6.38 1.26 13.83
C THR A 347 -6.66 0.21 14.91
N VAL A 348 -6.74 0.68 16.16
CA VAL A 348 -7.22 -0.07 17.32
C VAL A 348 -8.14 0.84 18.15
N PRO A 349 -9.13 0.28 18.85
CA PRO A 349 -10.01 1.07 19.71
C PRO A 349 -9.36 1.46 21.05
N THR A 350 -8.42 0.65 21.55
CA THR A 350 -7.66 0.94 22.78
C THR A 350 -6.36 0.11 22.76
N THR A 351 -5.52 0.27 23.78
CA THR A 351 -4.24 -0.43 23.93
C THR A 351 -4.16 -1.15 25.27
N PHE A 352 -3.33 -2.18 25.36
CA PHE A 352 -3.17 -2.97 26.58
C PHE A 352 -1.69 -3.11 26.95
N THR A 353 -1.40 -3.08 28.25
CA THR A 353 -0.13 -3.54 28.79
C THR A 353 0.02 -5.06 28.63
N LEU A 354 1.24 -5.57 28.73
CA LEU A 354 1.49 -7.01 28.77
C LEU A 354 0.72 -7.70 29.89
N ALA A 355 0.71 -7.10 31.08
CA ALA A 355 -0.01 -7.60 32.26
C ALA A 355 -1.52 -7.67 32.02
N GLU A 356 -2.12 -6.60 31.51
CA GLU A 356 -3.52 -6.63 31.08
C GLU A 356 -3.73 -7.71 30.01
N MET A 357 -2.94 -7.74 28.93
CA MET A 357 -3.16 -8.76 27.88
C MET A 357 -3.11 -10.21 28.41
N ALA A 358 -2.37 -10.48 29.49
CA ALA A 358 -2.30 -11.80 30.10
C ALA A 358 -3.57 -12.22 30.87
N GLU A 359 -4.35 -11.29 31.43
CA GLU A 359 -5.55 -11.65 32.22
C GLU A 359 -6.72 -12.11 31.33
N ASP A 360 -6.86 -11.52 30.13
CA ASP A 360 -7.88 -11.92 29.14
C ASP A 360 -7.29 -11.88 27.70
N PRO A 361 -6.50 -12.89 27.34
CA PRO A 361 -5.76 -12.90 26.08
C PRO A 361 -6.64 -13.13 24.84
N ILE A 362 -7.91 -13.51 25.02
CA ILE A 362 -8.86 -13.72 23.90
C ILE A 362 -9.74 -12.49 23.76
N GLY A 363 -10.43 -12.04 24.81
CA GLY A 363 -11.33 -10.90 24.73
C GLY A 363 -10.59 -9.60 24.38
N ARG A 364 -9.43 -9.33 24.98
CA ARG A 364 -8.60 -8.16 24.63
C ARG A 364 -8.06 -8.23 23.21
N ASN A 365 -7.76 -9.43 22.71
CA ASN A 365 -7.38 -9.61 21.31
C ASN A 365 -8.55 -9.35 20.35
N THR A 366 -9.78 -9.71 20.73
CA THR A 366 -10.99 -9.38 19.96
C THR A 366 -11.20 -7.87 19.90
N ILE A 367 -10.98 -7.15 21.01
CA ILE A 367 -11.04 -5.69 21.05
C ILE A 367 -10.05 -5.07 20.05
N LEU A 368 -8.78 -5.51 20.06
CA LEU A 368 -7.77 -5.02 19.08
C LEU A 368 -8.20 -5.23 17.62
N GLY A 369 -8.99 -6.27 17.34
CA GLY A 369 -9.46 -6.63 16.00
C GLY A 369 -10.71 -5.92 15.52
N HIS A 370 -11.33 -5.05 16.34
CA HIS A 370 -12.64 -4.44 16.05
C HIS A 370 -12.69 -3.75 14.67
N TYR A 371 -11.64 -3.00 14.32
CA TYR A 371 -11.58 -2.23 13.08
C TYR A 371 -10.77 -2.90 11.95
N THR A 372 -10.22 -4.09 12.17
CA THR A 372 -9.26 -4.69 11.22
C THR A 372 -9.74 -5.96 10.55
N THR A 373 -10.60 -6.73 11.21
CA THR A 373 -10.99 -8.11 10.83
C THR A 373 -11.78 -8.19 9.53
N PHE A 374 -12.51 -7.16 9.13
CA PHE A 374 -13.34 -7.16 7.92
C PHE A 374 -12.56 -6.94 6.62
N ALA A 375 -11.35 -6.39 6.68
CA ALA A 375 -10.67 -5.85 5.49
C ALA A 375 -10.45 -6.91 4.40
N ASN A 376 -9.85 -8.06 4.73
CA ASN A 376 -9.55 -9.07 3.73
C ASN A 376 -10.81 -9.84 3.28
N LEU A 377 -11.78 -10.05 4.18
CA LEU A 377 -13.08 -10.65 3.87
C LEU A 377 -13.86 -9.80 2.85
N LEU A 378 -13.76 -8.47 2.96
CA LEU A 378 -14.37 -7.52 2.03
C LEU A 378 -13.46 -7.14 0.85
N ASP A 379 -12.29 -7.77 0.72
CA ASP A 379 -11.32 -7.53 -0.36
C ASP A 379 -10.84 -6.06 -0.43
N LEU A 380 -10.50 -5.49 0.72
CA LEU A 380 -10.00 -4.12 0.86
C LEU A 380 -8.46 -4.11 0.92
N ALA A 381 -7.84 -3.05 0.39
CA ALA A 381 -6.48 -2.63 0.68
C ALA A 381 -6.48 -1.68 1.89
N ALA A 382 -5.34 -1.53 2.56
CA ALA A 382 -5.23 -0.61 3.70
C ALA A 382 -3.82 -0.03 3.89
N VAL A 383 -3.75 1.18 4.45
CA VAL A 383 -2.53 1.73 5.03
C VAL A 383 -2.83 2.22 6.45
N ALA A 384 -2.11 1.67 7.43
CA ALA A 384 -2.10 2.15 8.81
C ALA A 384 -0.96 3.15 8.98
N VAL A 385 -1.26 4.32 9.53
CA VAL A 385 -0.27 5.38 9.79
C VAL A 385 -0.36 5.86 11.24
N PRO A 386 0.76 6.29 11.84
CA PRO A 386 0.76 6.82 13.19
C PRO A 386 -0.03 8.14 13.25
N ALA A 387 -0.78 8.33 14.35
CA ALA A 387 -1.54 9.54 14.63
C ALA A 387 -1.12 10.21 15.95
N GLY A 388 0.05 9.84 16.48
CA GLY A 388 0.63 10.40 17.69
C GLY A 388 0.28 9.60 18.96
N LEU A 389 0.23 10.29 20.09
CA LEU A 389 -0.18 9.74 21.37
C LEU A 389 -1.56 10.30 21.75
N THR A 390 -2.37 9.50 22.44
CA THR A 390 -3.60 9.96 23.08
C THR A 390 -3.27 10.94 24.22
N PRO A 391 -4.25 11.72 24.73
CA PRO A 391 -4.08 12.53 25.93
C PRO A 391 -3.59 11.74 27.16
N ALA A 392 -3.85 10.43 27.21
CA ALA A 392 -3.36 9.51 28.24
C ALA A 392 -1.94 8.96 27.97
N GLY A 393 -1.25 9.45 26.94
CA GLY A 393 0.11 9.05 26.57
C GLY A 393 0.20 7.66 25.92
N ARG A 394 -0.90 7.11 25.39
CA ARG A 394 -0.91 5.81 24.70
C ARG A 394 -0.73 5.98 23.18
N PRO A 395 -0.09 5.03 22.46
CA PRO A 395 0.02 5.10 21.00
C PRO A 395 -1.36 5.11 20.32
N HIS A 396 -1.49 5.94 19.28
CA HIS A 396 -2.69 6.03 18.46
C HIS A 396 -2.32 6.04 16.97
N GLY A 397 -3.21 5.48 16.14
CA GLY A 397 -3.03 5.41 14.70
C GLY A 397 -4.36 5.34 13.97
N VAL A 398 -4.36 5.78 12.71
CA VAL A 398 -5.51 5.70 11.80
C VAL A 398 -5.19 4.74 10.67
N THR A 399 -6.17 3.90 10.31
CA THR A 399 -6.07 3.05 9.13
C THR A 399 -7.01 3.58 8.06
N PHE A 400 -6.46 3.87 6.88
CA PHE A 400 -7.23 4.16 5.67
C PHE A 400 -7.47 2.85 4.92
N LEU A 401 -8.71 2.60 4.52
CA LEU A 401 -9.17 1.43 3.79
C LEU A 401 -9.88 1.86 2.51
N ALA A 402 -9.66 1.11 1.44
CA ALA A 402 -10.42 1.24 0.20
C ALA A 402 -10.48 -0.12 -0.49
N PRO A 403 -11.42 -0.34 -1.42
CA PRO A 403 -11.50 -1.60 -2.15
C PRO A 403 -10.21 -1.95 -2.90
N ALA A 404 -10.00 -3.24 -3.19
CA ALA A 404 -8.81 -3.70 -3.90
C ALA A 404 -8.56 -2.91 -5.20
N GLY A 405 -7.28 -2.64 -5.48
CA GLY A 405 -6.82 -1.79 -6.58
C GLY A 405 -6.56 -0.33 -6.19
N SER A 406 -6.82 0.05 -4.94
CA SER A 406 -6.64 1.41 -4.42
C SER A 406 -5.33 1.62 -3.65
N ASP A 407 -4.33 0.74 -3.80
CA ASP A 407 -3.07 0.76 -3.04
C ASP A 407 -2.31 2.10 -3.15
N ASP A 408 -2.07 2.59 -4.37
CA ASP A 408 -1.36 3.86 -4.59
C ASP A 408 -2.16 5.08 -4.09
N PHE A 409 -3.50 5.03 -4.23
CA PHE A 409 -4.39 6.07 -3.70
C PHE A 409 -4.34 6.12 -2.17
N LEU A 410 -4.41 4.96 -1.51
CA LEU A 410 -4.28 4.87 -0.06
C LEU A 410 -2.91 5.33 0.41
N ALA A 411 -1.83 4.96 -0.29
CA ALA A 411 -0.50 5.45 0.01
C ALA A 411 -0.41 6.98 -0.10
N THR A 412 -0.99 7.57 -1.15
CA THR A 412 -1.08 9.04 -1.30
C THR A 412 -1.85 9.68 -0.14
N LEU A 413 -2.98 9.10 0.25
CA LEU A 413 -3.79 9.59 1.36
C LEU A 413 -3.05 9.50 2.70
N GLY A 414 -2.38 8.37 2.97
CA GLY A 414 -1.57 8.18 4.18
C GLY A 414 -0.39 9.14 4.26
N ALA A 415 0.34 9.33 3.15
CA ALA A 415 1.45 10.27 3.06
C ALA A 415 0.98 11.72 3.28
N GLY A 416 -0.13 12.11 2.65
CA GLY A 416 -0.77 13.42 2.84
C GLY A 416 -1.20 13.65 4.28
N PHE A 417 -1.77 12.64 4.94
CA PHE A 417 -2.10 12.72 6.36
C PHE A 417 -0.87 12.96 7.22
N LEU A 418 0.24 12.26 6.97
CA LEU A 418 1.49 12.42 7.71
C LEU A 418 2.24 13.73 7.37
N GLY A 419 1.87 14.41 6.28
CA GLY A 419 2.60 15.57 5.77
C GLY A 419 3.96 15.19 5.19
N GLU A 420 4.09 13.98 4.64
CA GLU A 420 5.31 13.54 3.95
C GLU A 420 5.57 14.44 2.73
N LYS A 421 6.82 14.85 2.57
CA LYS A 421 7.26 15.70 1.46
C LYS A 421 7.78 14.90 0.28
N ASP A 422 8.28 13.70 0.56
CA ASP A 422 8.80 12.82 -0.48
C ASP A 422 7.63 12.29 -1.31
N PRO A 423 7.75 12.30 -2.65
CA PRO A 423 6.71 11.76 -3.49
C PRO A 423 6.56 10.28 -3.18
N VAL A 424 5.32 9.85 -2.93
CA VAL A 424 4.99 8.42 -2.92
C VAL A 424 5.38 7.88 -4.30
N PRO A 425 6.29 6.89 -4.38
CA PRO A 425 6.70 6.35 -5.66
C PRO A 425 5.46 5.95 -6.47
N GLY A 426 5.37 6.46 -7.70
CA GLY A 426 4.37 6.22 -8.74
C GLY A 426 2.89 6.22 -8.39
N ALA A 427 2.32 7.40 -8.19
CA ALA A 427 0.91 7.66 -8.50
C ALA A 427 0.49 7.35 -9.98
N SER A 428 1.31 6.63 -10.74
CA SER A 428 1.00 6.05 -12.05
C SER A 428 1.59 4.64 -12.17
N ALA A 429 0.76 3.61 -12.03
CA ALA A 429 1.13 2.21 -12.25
C ALA A 429 1.18 1.84 -13.76
N GLY A 430 0.85 2.77 -14.67
CA GLY A 430 0.82 2.52 -16.11
C GLY A 430 2.08 2.95 -16.88
N GLY A 431 3.04 3.58 -16.21
CA GLY A 431 4.00 4.44 -16.89
C GLY A 431 3.29 5.64 -17.53
N THR A 432 4.04 6.72 -17.78
CA THR A 432 3.52 7.87 -18.51
C THR A 432 3.99 7.83 -19.95
N VAL A 433 3.21 8.43 -20.84
CA VAL A 433 3.61 8.68 -22.22
C VAL A 433 3.67 10.19 -22.45
N PRO A 434 4.63 10.67 -23.26
CA PRO A 434 4.71 12.08 -23.59
C PRO A 434 3.57 12.47 -24.55
N LEU A 435 2.87 13.54 -24.19
CA LEU A 435 1.83 14.21 -24.96
C LEU A 435 2.30 15.61 -25.35
N ALA A 436 2.45 15.86 -26.65
CA ALA A 436 2.75 17.17 -27.22
C ALA A 436 1.49 18.04 -27.32
N VAL A 437 1.55 19.19 -26.67
CA VAL A 437 0.46 20.16 -26.55
C VAL A 437 0.90 21.48 -27.19
N VAL A 438 0.11 21.95 -28.16
CA VAL A 438 0.43 23.16 -28.95
C VAL A 438 -0.43 24.37 -28.58
N GLY A 439 -1.61 24.14 -27.98
CA GLY A 439 -2.66 25.16 -27.86
C GLY A 439 -3.24 25.34 -26.47
N ALA A 440 -4.58 25.34 -26.39
CA ALA A 440 -5.33 25.72 -25.18
C ALA A 440 -5.05 24.86 -23.94
N HIS A 441 -4.41 23.70 -24.08
CA HIS A 441 -4.02 22.84 -22.96
C HIS A 441 -2.60 23.13 -22.42
N ARG A 442 -1.86 24.09 -23.01
CA ARG A 442 -0.53 24.51 -22.52
C ARG A 442 -0.60 25.15 -21.14
N VAL A 443 0.50 25.14 -20.41
CA VAL A 443 0.60 25.79 -19.09
C VAL A 443 0.15 27.25 -19.17
N GLY A 444 -0.79 27.63 -18.30
CA GLY A 444 -1.39 28.97 -18.27
C GLY A 444 -2.50 29.24 -19.31
N GLN A 445 -2.87 28.27 -20.14
CA GLN A 445 -3.99 28.37 -21.09
C GLN A 445 -5.29 27.77 -20.53
N PRO A 446 -6.48 28.14 -21.08
CA PRO A 446 -7.77 27.86 -20.46
C PRO A 446 -8.12 26.37 -20.23
N LEU A 447 -7.57 25.46 -21.04
CA LEU A 447 -7.83 24.02 -20.93
C LEU A 447 -6.71 23.25 -20.21
N HIS A 448 -5.67 23.93 -19.70
CA HIS A 448 -4.67 23.25 -18.89
C HIS A 448 -5.24 22.54 -17.65
N PRO A 449 -6.20 23.13 -16.89
CA PRO A 449 -6.79 22.45 -15.73
C PRO A 449 -7.40 21.09 -16.07
N HIS A 450 -7.88 20.91 -17.30
CA HIS A 450 -8.41 19.64 -17.77
C HIS A 450 -7.31 18.56 -17.87
N LEU A 451 -6.13 18.89 -18.41
CA LEU A 451 -4.99 17.96 -18.44
C LEU A 451 -4.51 17.60 -17.02
N VAL A 452 -4.48 18.58 -16.11
CA VAL A 452 -4.11 18.35 -14.71
C VAL A 452 -5.12 17.42 -14.01
N ALA A 453 -6.42 17.61 -14.27
CA ALA A 453 -7.46 16.75 -13.73
C ALA A 453 -7.34 15.28 -14.21
N LEU A 454 -6.78 15.06 -15.40
CA LEU A 454 -6.46 13.74 -15.95
C LEU A 454 -5.13 13.16 -15.41
N GLY A 455 -4.46 13.86 -14.50
CA GLY A 455 -3.18 13.44 -13.92
C GLY A 455 -1.97 13.71 -14.82
N ALA A 456 -2.11 14.55 -15.86
CA ALA A 456 -0.97 14.91 -16.69
C ALA A 456 -0.06 15.94 -15.99
N SER A 457 1.25 15.82 -16.18
CA SER A 457 2.24 16.72 -15.59
C SER A 457 3.17 17.30 -16.63
N PHE A 458 3.55 18.57 -16.49
CA PHE A 458 4.48 19.23 -17.41
C PHE A 458 5.87 18.60 -17.33
N ALA A 459 6.45 18.26 -18.49
CA ALA A 459 7.77 17.66 -18.59
C ALA A 459 8.82 18.66 -19.12
N ALA A 460 8.57 19.24 -20.30
CA ALA A 460 9.52 20.13 -20.95
C ALA A 460 8.87 20.94 -22.09
N VAL A 461 9.52 22.02 -22.50
CA VAL A 461 9.25 22.67 -23.80
C VAL A 461 10.11 21.98 -24.87
N ALA A 462 9.52 21.72 -26.03
CA ALA A 462 10.18 21.11 -27.18
C ALA A 462 9.77 21.82 -28.48
N ARG A 463 10.35 21.39 -29.60
CA ARG A 463 9.89 21.81 -30.93
C ARG A 463 9.60 20.61 -31.81
N THR A 464 8.64 20.76 -32.71
CA THR A 464 8.37 19.78 -33.76
C THR A 464 9.53 19.73 -34.76
N ALA A 465 9.63 18.63 -35.51
CA ALA A 465 10.42 18.56 -36.73
C ALA A 465 9.99 19.68 -37.71
N PRO A 466 10.84 20.11 -38.66
CA PRO A 466 10.54 21.19 -39.60
C PRO A 466 9.62 20.73 -40.74
N CYS A 467 8.48 20.11 -40.40
CA CYS A 467 7.47 19.61 -41.33
C CYS A 467 6.05 19.86 -40.83
N TYR A 468 5.86 20.92 -40.03
CA TYR A 468 4.57 21.28 -39.48
C TYR A 468 4.20 22.73 -39.79
N ARG A 469 2.91 22.98 -40.00
CA ARG A 469 2.31 24.32 -40.05
C ARG A 469 1.35 24.50 -38.89
N LEU A 470 1.27 25.72 -38.39
CA LEU A 470 0.39 26.14 -37.31
C LEU A 470 -0.64 27.12 -37.86
N TYR A 471 -1.91 26.85 -37.61
CA TYR A 471 -3.03 27.67 -38.08
C TYR A 471 -3.85 28.18 -36.91
N ASP A 472 -4.42 29.38 -37.05
CA ASP A 472 -5.45 29.88 -36.14
C ASP A 472 -6.84 29.43 -36.61
N LEU A 473 -7.52 28.63 -35.79
CA LEU A 473 -8.90 28.18 -36.02
C LEU A 473 -9.93 29.05 -35.29
N GLY A 474 -9.50 30.19 -34.73
CA GLY A 474 -10.32 31.13 -33.99
C GLY A 474 -10.08 31.03 -32.48
N ASP A 475 -10.64 30.04 -31.80
CA ASP A 475 -10.49 29.87 -30.35
C ASP A 475 -9.29 28.97 -29.96
N ARG A 476 -8.69 28.28 -30.94
CA ARG A 476 -7.63 27.29 -30.74
C ARG A 476 -6.70 27.19 -31.96
N PRO A 477 -5.45 26.72 -31.78
CA PRO A 477 -4.59 26.43 -32.92
C PRO A 477 -4.87 25.06 -33.54
N GLY A 478 -4.59 24.93 -34.83
CA GLY A 478 -4.51 23.67 -35.55
C GLY A 478 -3.08 23.39 -36.02
N LEU A 479 -2.51 22.25 -35.59
CA LEU A 479 -1.18 21.80 -36.03
C LEU A 479 -1.35 20.75 -37.13
N VAL A 480 -0.79 20.99 -38.31
CA VAL A 480 -0.89 20.09 -39.47
C VAL A 480 0.51 19.71 -39.93
N ARG A 481 0.72 18.43 -40.26
CA ARG A 481 1.96 17.96 -40.88
C ARG A 481 1.89 18.21 -42.39
N GLU A 482 2.85 18.95 -42.93
CA GLU A 482 2.89 19.34 -44.34
C GLU A 482 4.33 19.48 -44.85
N GLU A 483 4.56 19.12 -46.11
CA GLU A 483 5.84 19.37 -46.78
C GLU A 483 6.11 20.88 -46.88
N GLY A 484 7.34 21.29 -46.59
CA GLY A 484 7.69 22.71 -46.54
C GLY A 484 7.19 23.46 -45.29
N GLY A 485 6.77 22.74 -44.25
CA GLY A 485 6.48 23.31 -42.93
C GLY A 485 7.71 23.85 -42.19
N SER A 486 7.51 24.29 -40.96
CA SER A 486 8.56 24.78 -40.06
C SER A 486 8.48 24.08 -38.70
N SER A 487 9.43 24.40 -37.83
CA SER A 487 9.48 23.87 -36.46
C SER A 487 8.62 24.74 -35.53
N VAL A 488 7.59 24.14 -34.94
CA VAL A 488 6.63 24.80 -34.03
C VAL A 488 6.95 24.39 -32.59
N GLU A 489 6.89 25.34 -31.67
CA GLU A 489 7.05 25.06 -30.24
C GLU A 489 5.83 24.32 -29.67
N VAL A 490 6.11 23.28 -28.87
CA VAL A 490 5.11 22.49 -28.14
C VAL A 490 5.55 22.28 -26.70
N GLU A 491 4.61 22.02 -25.81
CA GLU A 491 4.89 21.52 -24.47
C GLU A 491 4.70 20.01 -24.42
N LEU A 492 5.62 19.30 -23.80
CA LEU A 492 5.48 17.89 -23.49
C LEU A 492 4.92 17.74 -22.08
N HIS A 493 3.82 17.00 -21.97
CA HIS A 493 3.23 16.59 -20.70
C HIS A 493 3.28 15.06 -20.58
N GLU A 494 3.65 14.55 -19.42
CA GLU A 494 3.58 13.12 -19.10
C GLU A 494 2.16 12.77 -18.67
N ILE A 495 1.52 11.83 -19.35
CA ILE A 495 0.14 11.39 -19.08
C ILE A 495 0.02 9.87 -19.09
N GLU A 496 -0.85 9.29 -18.27
CA GLU A 496 -1.09 7.84 -18.28
C GLU A 496 -1.78 7.40 -19.59
N PRO A 497 -1.47 6.20 -20.13
CA PRO A 497 -2.16 5.67 -21.32
C PRO A 497 -3.69 5.60 -21.19
N ALA A 498 -4.22 5.29 -20.00
CA ALA A 498 -5.66 5.26 -19.76
C ALA A 498 -6.27 6.67 -19.82
N ALA A 499 -5.62 7.64 -19.16
CA ALA A 499 -6.03 9.04 -19.18
C ALA A 499 -5.93 9.67 -20.58
N LEU A 500 -4.98 9.21 -21.41
CA LEU A 500 -4.90 9.60 -22.82
C LEU A 500 -6.14 9.14 -23.62
N GLY A 501 -6.68 7.96 -23.30
CA GLY A 501 -7.94 7.47 -23.88
C GLY A 501 -9.15 8.31 -23.45
N GLU A 502 -9.20 8.72 -22.18
CA GLU A 502 -10.22 9.65 -21.66
C GLU A 502 -10.11 11.03 -22.33
N LEU A 503 -8.89 11.55 -22.49
CA LEU A 503 -8.66 12.80 -23.20
C LEU A 503 -9.16 12.71 -24.66
N LEU A 504 -8.84 11.62 -25.36
CA LEU A 504 -9.19 11.44 -26.77
C LEU A 504 -10.68 11.62 -27.04
N VAL A 505 -11.55 11.08 -26.17
CA VAL A 505 -13.01 11.14 -26.37
C VAL A 505 -13.61 12.53 -26.10
N THR A 506 -12.85 13.44 -25.49
CA THR A 506 -13.29 14.82 -25.19
C THR A 506 -12.88 15.83 -26.26
N ILE A 507 -12.02 15.44 -27.20
CA ILE A 507 -11.47 16.36 -28.21
C ILE A 507 -12.47 16.48 -29.37
N PRO A 508 -13.05 17.66 -29.60
CA PRO A 508 -13.98 17.85 -30.70
C PRO A 508 -13.23 18.02 -32.03
N ALA A 509 -13.89 17.61 -33.12
CA ALA A 509 -13.49 18.00 -34.46
C ALA A 509 -13.32 19.53 -34.57
N PRO A 510 -12.31 20.03 -35.31
CA PRO A 510 -11.44 19.30 -36.22
C PRO A 510 -10.13 18.81 -35.58
N LEU A 511 -10.03 18.80 -34.26
CA LEU A 511 -8.81 18.37 -33.57
C LEU A 511 -8.82 16.87 -33.32
N GLY A 512 -7.63 16.29 -33.20
CA GLY A 512 -7.45 14.90 -32.79
C GLY A 512 -6.08 14.67 -32.18
N LEU A 513 -5.86 13.47 -31.65
CA LEU A 513 -4.54 13.02 -31.21
C LEU A 513 -3.93 12.11 -32.26
N GLY A 514 -2.71 12.43 -32.67
CA GLY A 514 -1.94 11.63 -33.60
C GLY A 514 -0.49 11.52 -33.17
N THR A 515 0.39 11.30 -34.14
CA THR A 515 1.83 11.21 -33.90
C THR A 515 2.48 12.54 -34.30
N VAL A 516 3.20 13.16 -33.35
CA VAL A 516 4.00 14.36 -33.57
C VAL A 516 5.48 13.97 -33.57
N GLU A 517 6.19 14.38 -34.61
CA GLU A 517 7.64 14.21 -34.73
C GLU A 517 8.33 15.45 -34.17
N LEU A 518 9.26 15.26 -33.24
CA LEU A 518 10.05 16.32 -32.61
C LEU A 518 11.35 16.58 -33.38
N SER A 519 11.95 17.74 -33.17
CA SER A 519 13.21 18.12 -33.84
C SER A 519 14.40 17.24 -33.46
N ASP A 520 14.31 16.50 -32.35
CA ASP A 520 15.30 15.53 -31.90
C ASP A 520 15.07 14.11 -32.46
N GLY A 521 14.09 13.94 -33.35
CA GLY A 521 13.74 12.67 -33.98
C GLY A 521 12.77 11.79 -33.19
N ARG A 522 12.41 12.15 -31.95
CA ARG A 522 11.40 11.40 -31.18
C ARG A 522 10.02 11.53 -31.82
N ARG A 523 9.22 10.48 -31.67
CA ARG A 523 7.80 10.46 -32.06
C ARG A 523 6.95 10.30 -30.81
N VAL A 524 6.09 11.27 -30.56
CA VAL A 524 5.24 11.34 -29.37
C VAL A 524 3.76 11.44 -29.76
N ARG A 525 2.84 11.24 -28.82
CA ARG A 525 1.43 11.54 -29.05
C ARG A 525 1.22 13.03 -28.96
N GLY A 526 0.30 13.60 -29.73
CA GLY A 526 0.08 15.05 -29.68
C GLY A 526 -1.12 15.52 -30.46
N PHE A 527 -1.53 16.75 -30.16
CA PHE A 527 -2.64 17.41 -30.85
C PHE A 527 -2.28 17.70 -32.31
N LEU A 528 -3.15 17.24 -33.21
CA LEU A 528 -3.15 17.55 -34.63
C LEU A 528 -4.51 18.10 -35.05
N CYS A 529 -4.56 18.68 -36.24
CA CYS A 529 -5.78 19.17 -36.88
C CYS A 529 -6.04 18.44 -38.19
N GLU A 530 -7.31 18.16 -38.48
CA GLU A 530 -7.74 17.60 -39.76
C GLU A 530 -7.51 18.60 -40.89
N ALA A 531 -6.97 18.11 -42.03
CA ALA A 531 -6.54 18.96 -43.13
C ALA A 531 -7.66 19.83 -43.74
N TYR A 532 -8.92 19.38 -43.68
CA TYR A 532 -10.05 20.14 -44.23
C TYR A 532 -10.29 21.46 -43.47
N ALA A 533 -9.91 21.52 -42.19
CA ALA A 533 -10.20 22.66 -41.33
C ALA A 533 -9.23 23.84 -41.53
N VAL A 534 -8.09 23.60 -42.18
CA VAL A 534 -7.06 24.63 -42.38
C VAL A 534 -7.11 25.32 -43.74
N GLY A 535 -8.00 24.88 -44.65
CA GLY A 535 -8.06 25.41 -46.03
C GLY A 535 -8.34 26.91 -46.13
N SER A 536 -9.07 27.49 -45.17
CA SER A 536 -9.30 28.93 -45.05
C SER A 536 -8.78 29.54 -43.75
N ALA A 537 -8.03 28.76 -42.96
CA ALA A 537 -7.51 29.21 -41.68
C ALA A 537 -6.26 30.08 -41.88
N ARG A 538 -6.03 31.02 -40.97
CA ARG A 538 -4.85 31.89 -41.02
C ARG A 538 -3.61 31.08 -40.66
N ASP A 539 -2.65 31.02 -41.57
CA ASP A 539 -1.32 30.45 -41.30
C ASP A 539 -0.56 31.38 -40.35
N ILE A 540 -0.22 30.86 -39.17
CA ILE A 540 0.54 31.54 -38.12
C ILE A 540 1.90 30.88 -37.87
N THR A 541 2.35 30.01 -38.79
CA THR A 541 3.60 29.23 -38.67
C THR A 541 4.82 30.13 -38.44
N GLY A 542 4.87 31.30 -39.09
CA GLY A 542 5.99 32.25 -38.98
C GLY A 542 6.18 32.85 -37.58
N LEU A 543 5.18 32.73 -36.70
CA LEU A 543 5.27 33.20 -35.30
C LEU A 543 5.87 32.13 -34.38
N GLY A 544 6.04 30.89 -34.85
CA GLY A 544 6.77 29.83 -34.17
C GLY A 544 6.06 29.17 -32.98
N SER A 545 5.07 29.83 -32.36
CA SER A 545 4.27 29.25 -31.27
C SER A 545 2.91 29.92 -31.12
N TRP A 546 1.96 29.21 -30.51
CA TRP A 546 0.64 29.76 -30.18
C TRP A 546 0.70 30.93 -29.18
N PRO A 547 1.50 30.87 -28.08
CA PRO A 547 1.67 32.02 -27.20
C PRO A 547 2.25 33.26 -27.90
N ALA A 548 3.19 33.08 -28.82
CA ALA A 548 3.74 34.20 -29.60
C ALA A 548 2.67 34.87 -30.47
N TYR A 549 1.77 34.08 -31.06
CA TYR A 549 0.61 34.60 -31.78
C TYR A 549 -0.35 35.39 -30.88
N LEU A 550 -0.71 34.85 -29.72
CA LEU A 550 -1.57 35.56 -28.78
C LEU A 550 -0.95 36.88 -28.30
N ALA A 551 0.36 36.91 -28.08
CA ALA A 551 1.10 38.11 -27.68
C ALA A 551 1.19 39.16 -28.81
N ALA A 552 1.25 38.73 -30.07
CA ALA A 552 1.27 39.62 -31.23
C ALA A 552 -0.09 40.29 -31.52
N GLY A 553 -1.16 39.85 -30.85
CA GLY A 553 -2.53 40.34 -31.04
C GLY A 553 -3.22 39.66 -32.23
N ARG A 554 -4.50 39.30 -32.03
CA ARG A 554 -5.38 38.81 -33.10
C ARG A 554 -5.78 39.99 -33.99
N ALA A 555 -4.88 40.38 -34.91
CA ALA A 555 -5.17 41.42 -35.90
C ALA A 555 -6.21 40.95 -36.91
#